data_AF-A0A6J8CQ80-F1
#
_entry.id   AF-A0A6J8CQ80-F1
#
_cell.length_a   1.000
_cell.length_b   1.000
_cell.length_c   1.000
_cell.angle_alpha   90.00
_cell.angle_beta   90.00
_cell.angle_gamma   90.00
#
_symmetry.space_group_name_H-M   'P 1'
#
loop_
_entity.id
_entity.type
_entity.pdbx_description
1 polymer ?
#
loop_
_entity_poly.entity_id
_entity_poly.type
_entity_poly.pdbx_seq_one_letter_code
_entity_poly.pdbx_strand_id
1 'polypeptide(L)'
;MSWRELWTVLIGLDPPVQYFPPAVASIILFIIIFATCFCMHRLSESFPLTVKILTQDFFKTLTFCTYPFGLMILRKYHGDIGYAICNIPLNTATALLLSSGEGSPVGNWLLFVKGSQSLQQCIIRMVTQIGAGIAGFRVGKTLMKLDLHPAFEENLSQTECVAALNVAVTTGFIIELFGTTWDVWFHSQKFSDNRVLDKPEKLMQKTQKFEKKDVDFSCTVVTLPACSRDPAKAIGLTFGCKGISPSQHILVYFLAPLIGSFLAYRLMLSSTVKEGKKIKSGTNKYIHKNGAYNKK
;
A
#
# COMPACT_ATOMS: atom_id res chain seq x y z
N MET A 1 -21.93 -1.04 -20.08
CA MET A 1 -22.23 -2.45 -20.33
C MET A 1 -22.08 -3.20 -19.03
N SER A 2 -23.17 -3.77 -18.51
CA SER A 2 -23.15 -4.60 -17.30
C SER A 2 -22.54 -5.98 -17.59
N TRP A 3 -22.16 -6.72 -16.55
CA TRP A 3 -21.67 -8.09 -16.71
C TRP A 3 -22.73 -9.02 -17.31
N ARG A 4 -24.01 -8.74 -17.03
CA ARG A 4 -25.16 -9.49 -17.55
C ARG A 4 -25.32 -9.27 -19.05
N GLU A 5 -25.23 -8.03 -19.51
CA GLU A 5 -25.19 -7.73 -20.95
C GLU A 5 -24.02 -8.42 -21.64
N LEU A 6 -22.82 -8.38 -21.02
CA LEU A 6 -21.65 -9.06 -21.55
C LEU A 6 -21.87 -10.58 -21.63
N TRP A 7 -22.47 -11.18 -20.61
CA TRP A 7 -22.81 -12.61 -20.59
C TRP A 7 -23.80 -12.97 -21.70
N THR A 8 -24.90 -12.24 -21.83
CA THR A 8 -25.91 -12.50 -22.86
C THR A 8 -25.33 -12.35 -24.27
N VAL A 9 -24.45 -11.37 -24.50
CA VAL A 9 -23.77 -11.20 -25.79
C VAL A 9 -22.82 -12.37 -26.10
N LEU A 10 -22.08 -12.87 -25.11
CA LEU A 10 -21.07 -13.92 -25.31
C LEU A 10 -21.64 -15.34 -25.35
N ILE A 11 -22.64 -15.63 -24.52
CA ILE A 11 -23.19 -16.98 -24.32
C ILE A 11 -24.53 -17.14 -25.05
N GLY A 12 -25.25 -16.05 -25.34
CA GLY A 12 -26.57 -16.09 -25.97
C GLY A 12 -27.69 -16.57 -25.03
N LEU A 13 -27.44 -16.65 -23.73
CA LEU A 13 -28.39 -17.08 -22.71
C LEU A 13 -28.49 -16.03 -21.60
N ASP A 14 -29.62 -15.98 -20.92
CA ASP A 14 -29.75 -15.17 -19.71
C ASP A 14 -28.84 -15.69 -18.59
N PRO A 15 -28.21 -14.80 -17.81
CA PRO A 15 -27.33 -15.21 -16.73
C PRO A 15 -28.09 -15.96 -15.63
N PRO A 16 -27.51 -17.03 -15.05
CA PRO A 16 -28.19 -17.87 -14.06
C PRO A 16 -28.39 -17.18 -12.70
N VAL A 17 -27.70 -16.07 -12.46
CA VAL A 17 -27.79 -15.28 -11.22
C VAL A 17 -27.90 -13.80 -11.56
N GLN A 18 -28.65 -13.05 -10.75
CA GLN A 18 -28.78 -11.61 -10.93
C GLN A 18 -27.55 -10.85 -10.41
N TYR A 19 -27.00 -11.29 -9.27
CA TYR A 19 -25.83 -10.71 -8.62
C TYR A 19 -24.94 -11.81 -8.04
N PHE A 20 -23.64 -11.55 -7.97
CA PHE A 20 -22.70 -12.44 -7.31
C PHE A 20 -22.70 -12.19 -5.79
N PRO A 21 -22.32 -13.18 -4.96
CA PRO A 21 -22.01 -12.93 -3.55
C PRO A 21 -20.88 -11.91 -3.36
N PRO A 22 -20.82 -11.17 -2.23
CA PRO A 22 -19.81 -10.13 -1.96
C PRO A 22 -18.36 -10.58 -2.23
N ALA A 23 -18.00 -11.77 -1.76
CA ALA A 23 -16.66 -12.33 -1.95
C ALA A 23 -16.35 -12.63 -3.41
N VAL A 24 -17.29 -13.23 -4.14
CA VAL A 24 -17.11 -13.60 -5.55
C VAL A 24 -16.99 -12.34 -6.41
N ALA A 25 -17.86 -11.35 -6.20
CA ALA A 25 -17.79 -10.06 -6.90
C ALA A 25 -16.43 -9.36 -6.68
N SER A 26 -15.93 -9.38 -5.44
CA SER A 26 -14.64 -8.79 -5.07
C SER A 26 -13.47 -9.54 -5.72
N ILE A 27 -13.49 -10.87 -5.72
CA ILE A 27 -12.46 -11.70 -6.37
C ILE A 27 -12.43 -11.45 -7.88
N ILE A 28 -13.58 -11.37 -8.54
CA ILE A 28 -13.66 -11.04 -9.98
C ILE A 28 -12.99 -9.69 -10.25
N LEU A 29 -13.29 -8.66 -9.44
CA LEU A 29 -12.63 -7.37 -9.56
C LEU A 29 -11.12 -7.46 -9.35
N PHE A 30 -10.66 -8.18 -8.33
CA PHE A 30 -9.23 -8.36 -8.08
C PHE A 30 -8.54 -9.01 -9.27
N ILE A 31 -9.13 -10.06 -9.85
CA ILE A 31 -8.57 -10.73 -11.03
C ILE A 31 -8.45 -9.77 -12.21
N ILE A 32 -9.51 -8.99 -12.51
CA ILE A 32 -9.49 -8.03 -13.63
C ILE A 32 -8.39 -6.97 -13.41
N ILE A 33 -8.31 -6.41 -12.20
CA ILE A 33 -7.34 -5.37 -11.85
C ILE A 33 -5.92 -5.91 -11.94
N PHE A 34 -5.64 -7.05 -11.29
CA PHE A 34 -4.33 -7.66 -11.28
C PHE A 34 -3.91 -8.12 -12.67
N ALA A 35 -4.78 -8.79 -13.43
CA ALA A 35 -4.45 -9.23 -14.78
C ALA A 35 -4.08 -8.02 -15.67
N THR A 36 -4.90 -6.97 -15.64
CA THR A 36 -4.64 -5.77 -16.45
C THR A 36 -3.36 -5.07 -16.04
N CYS A 37 -3.18 -4.80 -14.74
CA CYS A 37 -2.01 -4.07 -14.26
C CYS A 37 -0.73 -4.90 -14.36
N PHE A 38 -0.80 -6.22 -14.16
CA PHE A 38 0.32 -7.12 -14.37
C PHE A 38 0.76 -7.16 -15.83
N CYS A 39 -0.18 -7.30 -16.77
CA CYS A 39 0.14 -7.27 -18.20
C CYS A 39 0.81 -5.95 -18.59
N MET A 40 0.27 -4.82 -18.14
CA MET A 40 0.83 -3.50 -18.44
C MET A 40 2.19 -3.26 -17.75
N HIS A 41 2.35 -3.73 -16.51
CA HIS A 41 3.63 -3.68 -15.80
C HIS A 41 4.69 -4.56 -16.48
N ARG A 42 4.33 -5.73 -17.00
CA ARG A 42 5.22 -6.56 -17.80
C ARG A 42 5.58 -5.93 -19.14
N LEU A 43 4.61 -5.32 -19.82
CA LEU A 43 4.85 -4.61 -21.07
C LEU A 43 5.83 -3.44 -20.87
N SER A 44 5.80 -2.78 -19.70
CA SER A 44 6.71 -1.68 -19.39
C SER A 44 8.20 -2.07 -19.35
N GLU A 45 8.51 -3.37 -19.21
CA GLU A 45 9.89 -3.86 -19.26
C GLU A 45 10.57 -3.59 -20.60
N SER A 46 9.79 -3.43 -21.68
CA SER A 46 10.29 -3.11 -23.01
C SER A 46 10.60 -1.61 -23.23
N PHE A 47 10.26 -0.74 -22.27
CA PHE A 47 10.49 0.70 -22.40
C PHE A 47 11.91 1.12 -21.97
N PRO A 48 12.41 2.28 -22.44
CA PRO A 48 13.66 2.86 -21.95
C PRO A 48 13.65 3.06 -20.43
N LEU A 49 14.81 2.98 -19.78
CA LEU A 49 14.95 2.92 -18.33
C LEU A 49 14.12 3.95 -17.55
N THR A 50 14.16 5.22 -17.95
CA THR A 50 13.40 6.29 -17.28
C THR A 50 11.90 6.06 -17.39
N VAL A 51 11.41 5.76 -18.60
CA VAL A 51 9.98 5.52 -18.85
C VAL A 51 9.54 4.26 -18.11
N LYS A 52 10.32 3.19 -18.19
CA LYS A 52 10.10 1.93 -17.47
C LYS A 52 9.84 2.18 -15.99
N ILE A 53 10.75 2.84 -15.28
CA ILE A 53 10.62 3.11 -13.83
C ILE A 53 9.31 3.85 -13.53
N LEU A 54 9.01 4.91 -14.30
CA LEU A 54 7.79 5.69 -14.09
C LEU A 54 6.52 4.89 -14.36
N THR A 55 6.50 4.10 -15.44
CA THR A 55 5.35 3.24 -15.76
C THR A 55 5.16 2.11 -14.74
N GLN A 56 6.24 1.58 -14.17
CA GLN A 56 6.16 0.57 -13.12
C GLN A 56 5.62 1.14 -11.81
N ASP A 57 6.09 2.33 -11.40
CA ASP A 57 5.50 3.09 -10.29
C ASP A 57 4.01 3.33 -10.57
N PHE A 58 3.67 3.77 -11.79
CA PHE A 58 2.29 4.05 -12.19
C PHE A 58 1.38 2.83 -12.04
N PHE A 59 1.70 1.70 -12.68
CA PHE A 59 0.81 0.52 -12.65
C PHE A 59 0.77 -0.17 -11.29
N LYS A 60 1.85 -0.10 -10.51
CA LYS A 60 1.86 -0.59 -9.14
C LYS A 60 0.96 0.25 -8.24
N THR A 61 1.08 1.58 -8.27
CA THR A 61 0.19 2.49 -7.54
C THR A 61 -1.26 2.39 -8.03
N LEU A 62 -1.48 2.25 -9.34
CA LEU A 62 -2.81 2.05 -9.92
C LEU A 62 -3.48 0.81 -9.31
N THR A 63 -2.74 -0.30 -9.19
CA THR A 63 -3.22 -1.53 -8.55
C THR A 63 -3.65 -1.27 -7.11
N PHE A 64 -2.74 -0.67 -6.30
CA PHE A 64 -3.00 -0.30 -4.90
C PHE A 64 -4.21 0.61 -4.72
N CYS A 65 -4.46 1.52 -5.67
CA CYS A 65 -5.57 2.45 -5.60
C CYS A 65 -6.90 1.86 -6.14
N THR A 66 -6.87 0.77 -6.90
CA THR A 66 -8.06 0.22 -7.57
C THR A 66 -8.68 -0.97 -6.85
N TYR A 67 -7.89 -1.91 -6.31
CA TYR A 67 -8.50 -3.04 -5.58
C TYR A 67 -9.26 -2.66 -4.29
N PRO A 68 -9.01 -1.50 -3.62
CA PRO A 68 -9.81 -1.09 -2.46
C PRO A 68 -11.31 -1.02 -2.71
N PHE A 69 -11.74 -0.83 -3.98
CA PHE A 69 -13.15 -0.87 -4.35
C PHE A 69 -13.80 -2.24 -4.09
N GLY A 70 -13.08 -3.35 -4.32
CA GLY A 70 -13.54 -4.68 -3.94
C GLY A 70 -13.42 -4.94 -2.43
N LEU A 71 -12.33 -4.47 -1.80
CA LEU A 71 -12.17 -4.58 -0.35
C LEU A 71 -13.25 -3.83 0.44
N MET A 72 -13.77 -2.73 -0.09
CA MET A 72 -14.88 -1.99 0.50
C MET A 72 -16.13 -2.86 0.63
N ILE A 73 -16.46 -3.66 -0.40
CA ILE A 73 -17.57 -4.63 -0.32
C ILE A 73 -17.29 -5.67 0.75
N LEU A 74 -16.10 -6.26 0.74
CA LEU A 74 -15.74 -7.26 1.75
C LEU A 74 -15.84 -6.71 3.16
N ARG A 75 -15.38 -5.48 3.39
CA ARG A 75 -15.50 -4.81 4.69
C ARG A 75 -16.96 -4.60 5.09
N LYS A 76 -17.83 -4.18 4.14
CA LYS A 76 -19.25 -3.96 4.40
C LYS A 76 -19.98 -5.23 4.83
N TYR A 77 -19.68 -6.38 4.24
CA TYR A 77 -20.42 -7.63 4.46
C TYR A 77 -19.72 -8.65 5.38
N HIS A 78 -18.39 -8.58 5.52
CA HIS A 78 -17.58 -9.52 6.30
C HIS A 78 -16.72 -8.82 7.38
N GLY A 79 -16.93 -7.52 7.58
CA GLY A 79 -16.25 -6.72 8.59
C GLY A 79 -14.74 -6.59 8.36
N ASP A 80 -14.05 -6.11 9.40
CA ASP A 80 -12.61 -5.86 9.33
C ASP A 80 -11.78 -7.15 9.19
N ILE A 81 -12.29 -8.30 9.68
CA ILE A 81 -11.64 -9.61 9.50
C ILE A 81 -11.65 -10.02 8.03
N GLY A 82 -12.80 -9.90 7.35
CA GLY A 82 -12.90 -10.19 5.91
C GLY A 82 -12.02 -9.27 5.08
N TYR A 83 -11.96 -7.99 5.44
CA TYR A 83 -11.01 -7.05 4.88
C TYR A 83 -9.56 -7.52 5.06
N ALA A 84 -9.17 -7.92 6.27
CA ALA A 84 -7.81 -8.38 6.59
C ALA A 84 -7.38 -9.59 5.76
N ILE A 85 -8.25 -10.62 5.73
CA ILE A 85 -8.00 -11.91 5.06
C ILE A 85 -7.74 -11.71 3.57
N CYS A 86 -8.36 -10.71 2.94
CA CYS A 86 -8.13 -10.41 1.53
C CYS A 86 -7.03 -9.36 1.31
N ASN A 87 -6.95 -8.31 2.13
CA ASN A 87 -5.98 -7.23 1.96
C ASN A 87 -4.53 -7.71 2.11
N ILE A 88 -4.24 -8.59 3.09
CA ILE A 88 -2.88 -9.10 3.32
C ILE A 88 -2.35 -9.90 2.11
N PRO A 89 -3.08 -10.90 1.57
CA PRO A 89 -2.67 -11.59 0.33
C PRO A 89 -2.57 -10.66 -0.88
N LEU A 90 -3.47 -9.68 -1.03
CA LEU A 90 -3.42 -8.75 -2.17
C LEU A 90 -2.19 -7.84 -2.12
N ASN A 91 -1.85 -7.29 -0.95
CA ASN A 91 -0.62 -6.52 -0.77
C ASN A 91 0.61 -7.39 -1.07
N THR A 92 0.62 -8.61 -0.55
CA THR A 92 1.72 -9.57 -0.77
C THR A 92 1.85 -9.92 -2.25
N ALA A 93 0.73 -10.23 -2.93
CA ALA A 93 0.69 -10.52 -4.35
C ALA A 93 1.15 -9.32 -5.18
N THR A 94 0.74 -8.10 -4.83
CA THR A 94 1.18 -6.87 -5.50
C THR A 94 2.70 -6.71 -5.38
N ALA A 95 3.24 -6.90 -4.18
CA ALA A 95 4.68 -6.79 -3.94
C ALA A 95 5.49 -7.89 -4.67
N LEU A 96 4.94 -9.11 -4.80
CA LEU A 96 5.58 -10.23 -5.52
C LEU A 96 5.49 -10.10 -7.04
N LEU A 97 4.29 -9.84 -7.55
CA LEU A 97 3.99 -9.85 -8.98
C LEU A 97 4.44 -8.55 -9.66
N LEU A 98 4.31 -7.42 -8.97
CA LEU A 98 4.76 -6.08 -9.40
C LEU A 98 6.00 -5.68 -8.58
N SER A 99 7.05 -6.50 -8.66
CA SER A 99 8.23 -6.38 -7.81
C SER A 99 9.03 -5.09 -8.04
N SER A 100 8.98 -4.56 -9.26
CA SER A 100 9.67 -3.32 -9.63
C SER A 100 8.77 -2.10 -9.48
N GLY A 101 9.38 -0.94 -9.24
CA GLY A 101 8.67 0.31 -8.97
C GLY A 101 8.19 0.44 -7.52
N GLU A 102 8.03 1.68 -7.10
CA GLU A 102 7.48 2.11 -5.83
C GLU A 102 5.96 2.24 -5.92
N GLY A 103 5.26 1.67 -4.93
CA GLY A 103 3.79 1.62 -4.92
C GLY A 103 3.14 2.86 -4.32
N SER A 104 3.92 3.66 -3.58
CA SER A 104 3.43 4.76 -2.76
C SER A 104 4.32 6.02 -2.85
N PRO A 105 3.76 7.24 -2.81
CA PRO A 105 4.53 8.47 -2.63
C PRO A 105 5.33 8.48 -1.32
N VAL A 106 4.82 7.81 -0.28
CA VAL A 106 5.50 7.67 1.01
C VAL A 106 6.77 6.82 0.89
N GLY A 107 6.71 5.69 0.17
CA GLY A 107 7.89 4.87 -0.12
C GLY A 107 8.95 5.63 -0.90
N ASN A 108 8.53 6.44 -1.90
CA ASN A 108 9.45 7.28 -2.67
C ASN A 108 10.08 8.37 -1.81
N TRP A 109 9.29 9.03 -0.97
CA TRP A 109 9.82 9.99 -0.02
C TRP A 109 10.87 9.37 0.91
N LEU A 110 10.62 8.15 1.39
CA LEU A 110 11.55 7.45 2.25
C LEU A 110 12.87 7.10 1.53
N LEU A 111 12.82 6.72 0.26
CA LEU A 111 14.00 6.52 -0.60
C LEU A 111 14.85 7.80 -0.71
N PHE A 112 14.21 8.97 -0.83
CA PHE A 112 14.89 10.26 -0.85
C PHE A 112 15.52 10.57 0.51
N VAL A 113 14.77 10.40 1.61
CA VAL A 113 15.25 10.61 2.98
C VAL A 113 16.46 9.72 3.30
N LYS A 114 16.49 8.49 2.78
CA LYS A 114 17.63 7.55 2.91
C LYS A 114 18.84 7.94 2.05
N GLY A 115 18.73 8.96 1.20
CA GLY A 115 19.78 9.35 0.24
C GLY A 115 19.94 8.36 -0.93
N SER A 116 18.97 7.48 -1.16
CA SER A 116 19.02 6.47 -2.24
C SER A 116 18.52 7.00 -3.59
N GLN A 117 17.84 8.16 -3.60
CA GLN A 117 17.46 8.87 -4.82
C GLN A 117 17.56 10.38 -4.65
N SER A 118 17.71 11.10 -5.76
CA SER A 118 17.70 12.56 -5.78
C SER A 118 16.30 13.14 -5.53
N LEU A 119 16.24 14.41 -5.09
CA LEU A 119 14.97 15.11 -4.88
C LEU A 119 14.15 15.20 -6.18
N GLN A 120 14.79 15.48 -7.31
CA GLN A 120 14.12 15.57 -8.60
C GLN A 120 13.45 14.25 -8.99
N GLN A 121 14.15 13.12 -8.81
CA GLN A 121 13.59 11.79 -9.07
C GLN A 121 12.41 11.50 -8.12
N CYS A 122 12.55 11.83 -6.84
CA CYS A 122 11.47 11.68 -5.86
C CYS A 122 10.20 12.42 -6.29
N ILE A 123 10.32 13.70 -6.66
CA ILE A 123 9.19 14.54 -7.08
C ILE A 123 8.51 13.96 -8.33
N ILE A 124 9.28 13.64 -9.39
CA ILE A 124 8.72 13.12 -10.65
C ILE A 124 7.97 11.81 -10.40
N ARG A 125 8.53 10.91 -9.59
CA ARG A 125 7.92 9.62 -9.25
C ARG A 125 6.66 9.80 -8.40
N MET A 126 6.68 10.68 -7.39
CA MET A 126 5.48 11.00 -6.59
C MET A 126 4.36 11.59 -7.44
N VAL A 127 4.66 12.50 -8.38
CA VAL A 127 3.66 13.06 -9.32
C VAL A 127 3.07 11.96 -10.18
N THR A 128 3.90 11.02 -10.66
CA THR A 128 3.46 9.86 -11.44
C THR A 128 2.49 8.98 -10.65
N GLN A 129 2.82 8.71 -9.38
CA GLN A 129 1.98 7.91 -8.47
C GLN A 129 0.68 8.62 -8.12
N ILE A 130 0.69 9.94 -7.91
CA ILE A 130 -0.54 10.74 -7.73
C ILE A 130 -1.43 10.63 -8.97
N GLY A 131 -0.85 10.74 -10.16
CA GLY A 131 -1.56 10.51 -11.42
C GLY A 131 -2.19 9.11 -11.50
N ALA A 132 -1.46 8.09 -11.06
CA ALA A 132 -1.97 6.72 -10.96
C ALA A 132 -3.10 6.59 -9.93
N GLY A 133 -3.04 7.30 -8.81
CA GLY A 133 -4.12 7.33 -7.81
C GLY A 133 -5.43 7.90 -8.38
N ILE A 134 -5.35 9.01 -9.11
CA ILE A 134 -6.50 9.59 -9.83
C ILE A 134 -7.03 8.62 -10.89
N ALA A 135 -6.14 8.02 -11.68
CA ALA A 135 -6.52 7.03 -12.67
C ALA A 135 -7.18 5.80 -12.03
N GLY A 136 -6.66 5.32 -10.89
CA GLY A 136 -7.17 4.16 -10.16
C GLY A 136 -8.58 4.37 -9.65
N PHE A 137 -8.90 5.58 -9.18
CA PHE A 137 -10.27 5.95 -8.82
C PHE A 137 -11.22 5.86 -10.02
N ARG A 138 -10.82 6.40 -11.17
CA ARG A 138 -11.64 6.36 -12.40
C ARG A 138 -11.82 4.94 -12.91
N VAL A 139 -10.77 4.12 -12.89
CA VAL A 139 -10.82 2.70 -13.25
C VAL A 139 -11.74 1.95 -12.29
N GLY A 140 -11.59 2.15 -10.98
CA GLY A 140 -12.44 1.53 -9.95
C GLY A 140 -13.92 1.86 -10.16
N LYS A 141 -14.27 3.14 -10.32
CA LYS A 141 -15.64 3.58 -10.66
C LYS A 141 -16.14 2.97 -11.98
N THR A 142 -15.26 2.78 -12.97
CA THR A 142 -15.64 2.13 -14.24
C THR A 142 -15.91 0.65 -14.05
N LEU A 143 -15.09 -0.06 -13.27
CA LEU A 143 -15.28 -1.46 -12.96
C LEU A 143 -16.54 -1.71 -12.13
N MET A 144 -16.90 -0.77 -11.24
CA MET A 144 -18.17 -0.84 -10.51
C MET A 144 -19.40 -0.81 -11.45
N LYS A 145 -19.30 -0.17 -12.63
CA LYS A 145 -20.38 -0.16 -13.64
C LYS A 145 -20.62 -1.52 -14.28
N LEU A 146 -19.73 -2.49 -14.07
CA LEU A 146 -19.99 -3.88 -14.43
C LEU A 146 -21.16 -4.46 -13.63
N ASP A 147 -21.55 -3.83 -12.51
CA ASP A 147 -22.73 -4.18 -11.71
C ASP A 147 -22.73 -5.65 -11.23
N LEU A 148 -21.57 -6.11 -10.75
CA LEU A 148 -21.41 -7.47 -10.22
C LEU A 148 -22.16 -7.69 -8.89
N HIS A 149 -22.46 -6.61 -8.16
CA HIS A 149 -23.08 -6.65 -6.83
C HIS A 149 -23.84 -5.34 -6.56
N PRO A 150 -25.02 -5.36 -5.89
CA PRO A 150 -25.85 -4.16 -5.67
C PRO A 150 -25.15 -3.05 -4.88
N ALA A 151 -24.25 -3.40 -3.96
CA ALA A 151 -23.41 -2.45 -3.24
C ALA A 151 -22.51 -1.58 -4.16
N PHE A 152 -22.24 -1.99 -5.41
CA PHE A 152 -21.53 -1.13 -6.35
C PHE A 152 -22.44 -0.01 -6.87
N GLU A 153 -23.68 -0.31 -7.20
CA GLU A 153 -24.65 0.70 -7.63
C GLU A 153 -24.90 1.73 -6.54
N GLU A 154 -25.11 1.30 -5.29
CA GLU A 154 -25.28 2.18 -4.12
C GLU A 154 -24.11 3.18 -3.96
N ASN A 155 -22.88 2.72 -4.18
CA ASN A 155 -21.68 3.56 -4.09
C ASN A 155 -21.43 4.40 -5.36
N LEU A 156 -22.04 4.04 -6.49
CA LEU A 156 -22.04 4.85 -7.71
C LEU A 156 -23.10 5.96 -7.65
N SER A 157 -24.26 5.70 -7.04
CA SER A 157 -25.37 6.63 -6.90
C SER A 157 -25.16 7.70 -5.84
N GLN A 158 -24.16 7.54 -4.95
CA GLN A 158 -23.75 8.60 -4.04
C GLN A 158 -23.19 9.80 -4.83
N THR A 159 -23.99 10.85 -4.97
CA THR A 159 -23.66 12.10 -5.64
C THR A 159 -22.79 13.02 -4.79
N GLU A 160 -22.85 12.86 -3.47
CA GLU A 160 -22.05 13.65 -2.53
C GLU A 160 -20.90 12.80 -1.98
N CYS A 161 -19.67 13.19 -2.29
CA CYS A 161 -18.51 12.61 -1.63
C CYS A 161 -18.18 13.42 -0.37
N VAL A 162 -17.97 12.71 0.73
CA VAL A 162 -17.55 13.27 2.02
C VAL A 162 -16.11 12.85 2.25
N ALA A 163 -15.28 13.79 2.73
CA ALA A 163 -13.91 13.48 3.09
C ALA A 163 -13.89 12.31 4.08
N ALA A 164 -13.03 11.32 3.83
CA ALA A 164 -13.03 10.07 4.59
C ALA A 164 -12.84 10.32 6.10
N LEU A 165 -12.08 11.36 6.45
CA LEU A 165 -11.90 11.78 7.83
C LEU A 165 -12.75 13.01 8.14
N ASN A 166 -13.96 12.79 8.65
CA ASN A 166 -14.87 13.85 9.10
C ASN A 166 -14.58 14.26 10.57
N VAL A 167 -13.32 14.63 10.83
CA VAL A 167 -12.85 15.08 12.16
C VAL A 167 -12.11 16.40 12.01
N ALA A 168 -11.82 17.07 13.14
CA ALA A 168 -11.01 18.28 13.13
C ALA A 168 -9.66 18.04 12.41
N VAL A 169 -9.23 19.00 11.60
CA VAL A 169 -7.99 18.92 10.80
C VAL A 169 -6.77 18.54 11.64
N THR A 170 -6.68 19.07 12.86
CA THR A 170 -5.61 18.75 13.81
C THR A 170 -5.63 17.28 14.23
N THR A 171 -6.80 16.76 14.60
CA THR A 171 -7.00 15.34 14.90
C THR A 171 -6.65 14.48 13.69
N GLY A 172 -7.05 14.91 12.49
CA GLY A 172 -6.75 14.16 11.28
C GLY A 172 -5.28 14.11 10.92
N PHE A 173 -4.58 15.24 11.05
CA PHE A 173 -3.14 15.31 10.89
C PHE A 173 -2.42 14.37 11.86
N ILE A 174 -2.84 14.35 13.14
CA ILE A 174 -2.28 13.46 14.17
C ILE A 174 -2.51 12.00 13.77
N ILE A 175 -3.74 11.62 13.38
CA ILE A 175 -4.07 10.25 12.99
C ILE A 175 -3.20 9.78 11.81
N GLU A 176 -3.11 10.58 10.74
CA GLU A 176 -2.34 10.23 9.56
C GLU A 176 -0.82 10.21 9.84
N LEU A 177 -0.31 11.15 10.65
CA LEU A 177 1.09 11.20 11.07
C LEU A 177 1.48 9.97 11.90
N PHE A 178 0.73 9.67 12.97
CA PHE A 178 1.04 8.53 13.84
C PHE A 178 0.77 7.20 13.14
N GLY A 179 -0.30 7.11 12.36
CA GLY A 179 -0.63 5.93 11.56
C GLY A 179 0.50 5.60 10.58
N THR A 180 0.97 6.60 9.83
CA THR A 180 2.09 6.40 8.88
C THR A 180 3.40 6.11 9.61
N THR A 181 3.68 6.79 10.73
CA THR A 181 4.89 6.53 11.53
C THR A 181 4.91 5.08 12.02
N TRP A 182 3.80 4.63 12.62
CA TRP A 182 3.65 3.28 13.14
C TRP A 182 3.80 2.26 12.02
N ASP A 183 3.09 2.45 10.91
CA ASP A 183 3.11 1.50 9.81
C ASP A 183 4.52 1.35 9.23
N VAL A 184 5.18 2.45 8.86
CA VAL A 184 6.55 2.43 8.31
C VAL A 184 7.56 1.85 9.32
N TRP A 185 7.43 2.19 10.61
CA TRP A 185 8.30 1.67 11.66
C TRP A 185 8.12 0.17 11.89
N PHE A 186 6.87 -0.29 11.99
CA PHE A 186 6.52 -1.69 12.24
C PHE A 186 6.99 -2.59 11.10
N HIS A 187 6.78 -2.17 9.85
CA HIS A 187 7.27 -2.87 8.65
C HIS A 187 8.78 -3.08 8.61
N SER A 188 9.51 -2.20 9.28
CA SER A 188 10.97 -2.22 9.27
C SER A 188 11.54 -3.08 10.39
N GLN A 189 10.72 -3.56 11.33
CA GLN A 189 11.17 -4.47 12.38
C GLN A 189 11.42 -5.88 11.83
N LYS A 190 12.32 -6.62 12.49
CA LYS A 190 12.51 -8.06 12.29
C LYS A 190 11.88 -8.77 13.48
N PHE A 191 10.86 -9.59 13.25
CA PHE A 191 10.10 -10.22 14.34
C PHE A 191 10.60 -11.63 14.71
N SER A 192 11.41 -12.28 13.87
CA SER A 192 11.95 -13.60 14.19
C SER A 192 13.29 -13.87 13.51
N ASP A 193 14.20 -14.53 14.24
CA ASP A 193 15.41 -15.16 13.69
C ASP A 193 15.13 -16.59 13.17
N ASN A 194 13.93 -17.13 13.40
CA ASN A 194 13.57 -18.50 13.02
C ASN A 194 13.20 -18.61 11.54
N ARG A 195 14.08 -19.29 10.79
CA ARG A 195 14.02 -19.57 9.34
C ARG A 195 12.72 -20.17 8.78
N VAL A 196 11.83 -20.73 9.60
CA VAL A 196 10.67 -21.52 9.16
C VAL A 196 9.38 -20.68 9.05
N LEU A 197 9.21 -19.66 9.89
CA LEU A 197 8.11 -18.68 9.76
C LEU A 197 8.37 -17.68 8.62
N ASP A 198 9.61 -17.58 8.17
CA ASP A 198 10.05 -16.75 7.05
C ASP A 198 9.72 -17.32 5.66
N LYS A 199 9.06 -18.48 5.49
CA LYS A 199 8.91 -19.09 4.15
C LYS A 199 8.09 -18.28 3.13
N PRO A 200 7.02 -17.54 3.49
CA PRO A 200 6.40 -16.61 2.55
C PRO A 200 7.23 -15.33 2.35
N GLU A 201 8.02 -14.91 3.34
CA GLU A 201 8.86 -13.71 3.30
C GLU A 201 10.24 -13.94 2.62
N LYS A 202 10.72 -15.19 2.53
CA LYS A 202 12.01 -15.58 1.91
C LYS A 202 11.93 -15.96 0.44
N LEU A 203 10.73 -16.14 -0.13
CA LEU A 203 10.58 -15.99 -1.58
C LEU A 203 10.90 -14.54 -2.01
N MET A 204 10.75 -13.57 -1.10
CA MET A 204 11.15 -12.18 -1.32
C MET A 204 12.63 -11.89 -0.98
N GLN A 205 13.33 -12.77 -0.24
CA GLN A 205 14.75 -12.56 0.10
C GLN A 205 15.74 -13.04 -0.96
N LYS A 206 15.42 -14.04 -1.80
CA LYS A 206 16.39 -14.51 -2.80
C LYS A 206 16.57 -13.54 -3.98
N THR A 207 15.74 -12.49 -4.04
CA THR A 207 15.87 -11.31 -4.91
C THR A 207 16.31 -10.03 -4.15
N GLN A 208 16.74 -10.13 -2.88
CA GLN A 208 17.12 -8.97 -2.05
C GLN A 208 18.47 -8.35 -2.45
N LYS A 209 18.39 -7.46 -3.43
CA LYS A 209 19.00 -6.14 -3.36
C LYS A 209 17.96 -5.01 -3.30
N PHE A 210 16.67 -5.33 -3.33
CA PHE A 210 15.58 -4.35 -3.36
C PHE A 210 14.60 -4.53 -2.20
N GLU A 211 14.33 -3.39 -1.57
CA GLU A 211 13.43 -3.02 -0.50
C GLU A 211 12.25 -3.94 -0.16
N LYS A 212 12.11 -4.22 1.15
CA LYS A 212 10.85 -4.63 1.79
C LYS A 212 9.77 -3.57 1.46
N LYS A 213 8.71 -3.97 0.75
CA LYS A 213 7.62 -3.09 0.31
C LYS A 213 6.28 -3.45 0.94
N ASP A 214 5.70 -2.44 1.57
CA ASP A 214 4.29 -2.09 1.77
C ASP A 214 3.28 -3.26 1.92
N VAL A 215 3.09 -3.71 3.16
CA VAL A 215 1.97 -4.56 3.58
C VAL A 215 1.16 -3.82 4.65
N ASP A 216 0.40 -2.79 4.26
CA ASP A 216 -0.42 -1.94 5.15
C ASP A 216 -1.25 -2.78 6.17
N PHE A 217 -0.66 -3.03 7.35
CA PHE A 217 -1.16 -3.97 8.37
C PHE A 217 -1.99 -3.22 9.41
N SER A 218 -1.75 -1.92 9.55
CA SER A 218 -2.31 -1.12 10.64
C SER A 218 -3.70 -0.55 10.34
N CYS A 219 -4.21 -0.59 9.10
CA CYS A 219 -5.61 -0.25 8.78
C CYS A 219 -6.64 -1.24 9.35
N THR A 220 -6.20 -2.45 9.70
CA THR A 220 -7.06 -3.54 10.17
C THR A 220 -7.29 -3.51 11.68
N VAL A 221 -6.32 -3.02 12.46
CA VAL A 221 -6.33 -3.15 13.93
C VAL A 221 -6.98 -1.93 14.60
N VAL A 222 -7.01 -0.79 13.92
CA VAL A 222 -7.64 0.43 14.42
C VAL A 222 -8.86 0.69 13.55
N THR A 223 -10.05 0.56 14.14
CA THR A 223 -11.40 0.78 13.58
C THR A 223 -11.65 2.23 13.12
N LEU A 224 -10.65 2.91 12.58
CA LEU A 224 -10.78 4.23 12.00
C LEU A 224 -11.15 4.08 10.51
N PRO A 225 -12.32 4.60 10.07
CA PRO A 225 -12.84 4.40 8.72
C PRO A 225 -12.00 5.00 7.58
N ALA A 226 -10.93 5.73 7.88
CA ALA A 226 -10.24 6.54 6.89
C ALA A 226 -8.75 6.65 7.22
N CYS A 227 -8.01 5.68 6.74
CA CYS A 227 -6.57 5.77 6.64
C CYS A 227 -6.25 5.77 5.17
N SER A 228 -6.21 6.97 4.57
CA SER A 228 -5.72 7.04 3.21
C SER A 228 -4.21 6.80 3.23
N ARG A 229 -3.48 7.26 4.27
CA ARG A 229 -2.04 7.03 4.61
C ARG A 229 -1.01 7.16 3.49
N ASP A 230 -1.50 7.43 2.29
CA ASP A 230 -0.83 7.49 1.03
C ASP A 230 -1.45 8.67 0.26
N PRO A 231 -0.64 9.68 -0.10
CA PRO A 231 -1.12 10.84 -0.82
C PRO A 231 -1.83 10.54 -2.15
N ALA A 232 -1.41 9.50 -2.88
CA ALA A 232 -2.01 9.10 -4.15
C ALA A 232 -3.43 8.56 -3.95
N LYS A 233 -3.62 7.72 -2.92
CA LYS A 233 -4.93 7.19 -2.54
C LYS A 233 -5.87 8.31 -2.06
N ALA A 234 -5.36 9.22 -1.25
CA ALA A 234 -6.14 10.34 -0.72
C ALA A 234 -6.62 11.29 -1.83
N ILE A 235 -5.75 11.65 -2.78
CA ILE A 235 -6.17 12.52 -3.89
C ILE A 235 -7.27 11.88 -4.73
N GLY A 236 -7.13 10.60 -5.07
CA GLY A 236 -8.10 9.93 -5.94
C GLY A 236 -9.49 9.83 -5.31
N LEU A 237 -9.56 9.63 -3.99
CA LEU A 237 -10.82 9.32 -3.30
C LEU A 237 -11.51 10.53 -2.68
N THR A 238 -10.75 11.52 -2.15
CA THR A 238 -11.33 12.53 -1.23
C THR A 238 -11.02 13.97 -1.62
N PHE A 239 -10.22 14.22 -2.66
CA PHE A 239 -9.91 15.59 -3.06
C PHE A 239 -11.13 16.27 -3.68
N GLY A 240 -11.49 17.45 -3.14
CA GLY A 240 -12.68 18.20 -3.56
C GLY A 240 -14.00 17.71 -2.93
N CYS A 241 -13.95 16.72 -2.03
CA CYS A 241 -15.12 16.26 -1.29
C CYS A 241 -15.51 17.22 -0.17
N LYS A 242 -16.79 17.21 0.22
CA LYS A 242 -17.32 18.04 1.30
C LYS A 242 -16.62 17.71 2.62
N GLY A 243 -16.38 18.72 3.45
CA GLY A 243 -15.85 18.58 4.81
C GLY A 243 -14.39 19.01 5.00
N ILE A 244 -13.62 19.21 3.93
CA ILE A 244 -12.22 19.66 4.03
C ILE A 244 -11.85 20.60 2.87
N SER A 245 -11.17 21.70 3.16
CA SER A 245 -10.63 22.58 2.11
C SER A 245 -9.40 21.95 1.42
N PRO A 246 -9.05 22.34 0.18
CA PRO A 246 -7.89 21.77 -0.52
C PRO A 246 -6.57 21.90 0.23
N SER A 247 -6.34 23.01 0.94
CA SER A 247 -5.13 23.22 1.74
C SER A 247 -5.07 22.29 2.95
N GLN A 248 -6.20 22.10 3.63
CA GLN A 248 -6.32 21.16 4.74
C GLN A 248 -6.14 19.71 4.27
N HIS A 249 -6.62 19.37 3.06
CA HIS A 249 -6.41 18.05 2.46
C HIS A 249 -4.93 17.78 2.23
N ILE A 250 -4.21 18.73 1.63
CA ILE A 250 -2.75 18.62 1.45
C ILE A 250 -2.05 18.51 2.81
N LEU A 251 -2.41 19.33 3.79
CA LEU A 251 -1.81 19.27 5.12
C LEU A 251 -1.97 17.88 5.76
N VAL A 252 -3.18 17.33 5.76
CA VAL A 252 -3.50 16.07 6.44
C VAL A 252 -3.00 14.84 5.66
N TYR A 253 -3.16 14.82 4.34
CA TYR A 253 -2.91 13.61 3.55
C TYR A 253 -1.58 13.61 2.79
N PHE A 254 -0.88 14.75 2.73
CA PHE A 254 0.48 14.82 2.17
C PHE A 254 1.48 15.04 3.28
N LEU A 255 1.37 16.17 3.98
CA LEU A 255 2.42 16.58 4.90
C LEU A 255 2.54 15.64 6.10
N ALA A 256 1.42 15.21 6.69
CA ALA A 256 1.44 14.28 7.82
C ALA A 256 2.07 12.91 7.47
N PRO A 257 1.69 12.21 6.38
CA PRO A 257 2.37 10.96 5.99
C PRO A 257 3.86 11.11 5.66
N LEU A 258 4.26 12.21 5.00
CA LEU A 258 5.68 12.47 4.70
C LEU A 258 6.51 12.75 5.97
N ILE A 259 5.95 13.48 6.93
CA ILE A 259 6.58 13.69 8.24
C ILE A 259 6.62 12.36 9.01
N GLY A 260 5.51 11.61 9.03
CA GLY A 260 5.42 10.35 9.77
C GLY A 260 6.42 9.31 9.29
N SER A 261 6.58 9.15 7.98
CA SER A 261 7.60 8.25 7.41
C SER A 261 9.04 8.70 7.71
N PHE A 262 9.31 10.02 7.73
CA PHE A 262 10.60 10.54 8.19
C PHE A 262 10.84 10.22 9.68
N LEU A 263 9.85 10.42 10.55
CA LEU A 263 9.94 10.09 11.97
C LEU A 263 10.20 8.59 12.18
N ALA A 264 9.49 7.74 11.45
CA ALA A 264 9.70 6.29 11.47
C ALA A 264 11.14 5.92 11.11
N TYR A 265 11.71 6.52 10.07
CA TYR A 265 13.10 6.32 9.68
C TYR A 265 14.08 6.71 10.79
N ARG A 266 13.85 7.85 11.47
CA ARG A 266 14.69 8.28 12.59
C ARG A 266 14.58 7.32 13.78
N LEU A 267 13.40 6.81 14.07
CA LEU A 267 13.19 5.78 15.11
C LEU A 267 13.96 4.50 14.79
N MET A 268 13.95 4.04 13.53
CA MET A 268 14.71 2.87 13.10
C MET A 268 16.22 3.05 13.31
N LEU A 269 16.78 4.19 12.93
CA LEU A 269 18.21 4.50 13.13
C LEU A 269 18.59 4.52 14.61
N SER A 270 17.72 5.06 15.46
CA SER A 270 17.95 5.04 16.91
C SER A 270 17.96 3.62 17.48
N SER A 271 17.07 2.73 17.01
CA SER A 271 17.01 1.34 17.46
C SER A 271 18.27 0.55 17.07
N THR A 272 18.74 0.69 15.83
CA THR A 272 19.94 -0.03 15.34
C THR A 272 21.22 0.43 16.03
N VAL A 273 21.37 1.73 16.32
CA VAL A 273 22.51 2.26 17.10
C VAL A 273 22.54 1.68 18.52
N LYS A 274 21.38 1.52 19.17
CA LYS A 274 21.28 0.94 20.51
C LYS A 274 21.69 -0.53 20.52
N GLU A 275 21.26 -1.32 19.53
CA GLU A 275 21.69 -2.73 19.38
C GLU A 275 23.20 -2.85 19.13
N GLY A 276 23.76 -2.03 18.23
CA GLY A 276 25.19 -2.03 17.94
C GLY A 276 26.06 -1.67 19.16
N LYS A 277 25.61 -0.73 20.01
CA LYS A 277 26.28 -0.40 21.28
C LYS A 277 26.18 -1.54 22.30
N LYS A 278 25.03 -2.23 22.38
CA LYS A 278 24.84 -3.38 23.28
C LYS A 278 25.75 -4.55 22.91
N ILE A 279 25.89 -4.84 21.61
CA ILE A 279 26.80 -5.88 21.10
C ILE A 279 28.25 -5.54 21.46
N LYS A 280 28.72 -4.32 21.18
CA LYS A 280 30.10 -3.89 21.52
C LYS A 280 30.37 -3.87 23.03
N SER A 281 29.38 -3.54 23.86
CA SER A 281 29.52 -3.59 25.32
C SER A 281 29.51 -5.02 25.88
N GLY A 282 28.91 -5.99 25.17
CA GLY A 282 28.93 -7.41 25.54
C GLY A 282 30.23 -8.12 25.14
N THR A 283 30.88 -7.70 24.05
CA THR A 283 32.15 -8.30 23.59
C THR A 283 33.35 -7.88 24.45
N ASN A 284 33.29 -6.71 25.11
CA ASN A 284 34.36 -6.24 26.00
C ASN A 284 34.39 -6.90 27.39
N LYS A 285 33.48 -7.85 27.70
CA LYS A 285 33.51 -8.61 28.96
C LYS A 285 34.21 -9.98 28.87
N TYR A 286 34.67 -10.40 27.70
CA TYR A 286 35.29 -11.73 27.50
C TYR A 286 36.75 -11.69 27.00
N ILE A 287 37.43 -10.53 27.06
CA ILE A 287 38.86 -10.42 26.75
C ILE A 287 39.59 -9.90 27.99
N HIS A 288 39.56 -10.66 29.09
CA HIS A 288 40.53 -10.56 30.19
C HIS A 288 40.38 -11.80 31.09
N LYS A 289 40.85 -12.95 30.58
CA LYS A 289 41.27 -14.13 31.35
C LYS A 289 41.75 -15.17 30.35
N ASN A 290 43.04 -15.11 30.02
CA ASN A 290 43.90 -16.25 29.68
C ASN A 290 45.27 -15.69 29.28
N GLY A 291 45.97 -15.24 30.31
CA GLY A 291 47.39 -14.93 30.24
C GLY A 291 48.02 -15.34 31.55
N ALA A 292 48.31 -16.64 31.71
CA ALA A 292 49.39 -17.12 32.58
C ALA A 292 49.63 -18.62 32.38
N TYR A 293 50.91 -18.97 32.33
CA TYR A 293 51.55 -20.29 32.46
C TYR A 293 51.77 -21.16 31.21
N ASN A 294 52.92 -20.92 30.57
CA ASN A 294 53.85 -21.99 30.20
C ASN A 294 55.30 -21.46 30.21
N LYS A 295 56.23 -22.26 30.80
CA LYS A 295 57.69 -22.12 31.06
C LYS A 295 57.94 -22.23 32.58
N LYS A 296 58.65 -23.22 33.12
CA LYS A 296 59.52 -24.29 32.62
C LYS A 296 59.28 -25.54 33.47
#